data_AF-A0A1B2ERB8-F1
#
_entry.id   AF-A0A1B2ERB8-F1
#
_cell.length_a   1.000
_cell.length_b   1.000
_cell.length_c   1.000
_cell.angle_alpha   90.00
_cell.angle_beta   90.00
_cell.angle_gamma   90.00
#
_symmetry.space_group_name_H-M   'P 1'
#
loop_
_entity.id
_entity.type
_entity.pdbx_description
1 polymer ?
#
loop_
_entity_poly.entity_id
_entity_poly.type
_entity_poly.pdbx_seq_one_letter_code
_entity_poly.pdbx_strand_id
1 'polypeptide(L)'
;MGDYGSSCLSEGRAGSVRGGDRLPWVTTASSADQEDDNFAPLRSLDWQAHVYGECSAGIAEACTRRGLVLHVFPWQPTTARAGLKRGAVYLMRPDGHIGLADPDASPARLEQYLDTRGVLPLNAGRATSPGPHSLA
;
A
#
# COMPACT_ATOMS: atom_id res chain seq x y z
N MET A 1 33.69 11.83 -0.44
CA MET A 1 33.23 11.54 -1.82
C MET A 1 32.41 10.26 -1.75
N GLY A 2 31.16 10.27 -2.22
CA GLY A 2 30.22 9.13 -2.10
C GLY A 2 28.80 9.57 -1.71
N ASP A 3 28.21 10.55 -2.40
CA ASP A 3 27.05 10.37 -3.30
C ASP A 3 25.69 10.47 -2.58
N TYR A 4 25.16 11.70 -2.56
CA TYR A 4 23.77 12.03 -2.22
C TYR A 4 23.03 12.18 -3.55
N GLY A 5 22.30 11.16 -4.00
CA GLY A 5 21.58 11.27 -5.27
C GLY A 5 21.03 9.95 -5.80
N SER A 6 19.71 9.79 -5.61
CA SER A 6 18.83 8.81 -6.27
C SER A 6 18.77 7.41 -5.63
N SER A 7 17.56 6.94 -5.28
CA SER A 7 17.14 5.53 -5.08
C SER A 7 16.70 5.05 -3.68
N CYS A 8 16.90 5.80 -2.58
CA CYS A 8 16.63 5.28 -1.22
C CYS A 8 15.16 5.20 -0.78
N LEU A 9 14.19 5.58 -1.62
CA LEU A 9 12.74 5.59 -1.31
C LEU A 9 11.97 4.41 -1.90
N SER A 10 12.67 3.38 -2.38
CA SER A 10 12.06 2.26 -3.09
C SER A 10 12.73 0.94 -2.71
N GLU A 11 11.94 -0.05 -2.27
CA GLU A 11 12.45 -1.37 -1.88
C GLU A 11 11.49 -2.50 -2.28
N GLY A 12 12.04 -3.70 -2.49
CA GLY A 12 11.26 -4.93 -2.63
C GLY A 12 10.81 -5.21 -4.06
N ARG A 13 10.24 -6.41 -4.24
CA ARG A 13 9.72 -6.92 -5.50
C ARG A 13 8.60 -7.92 -5.24
N ALA A 14 7.46 -7.73 -5.88
CA ALA A 14 6.36 -8.68 -5.88
C ALA A 14 5.89 -8.94 -7.31
N GLY A 15 6.05 -10.19 -7.77
CA GLY A 15 5.85 -10.55 -9.18
C GLY A 15 6.88 -9.85 -10.08
N SER A 16 6.38 -9.15 -11.10
CA SER A 16 7.21 -8.35 -12.01
C SER A 16 7.42 -6.92 -11.53
N VAL A 17 6.64 -6.46 -10.54
CA VAL A 17 6.63 -5.09 -10.03
C VAL A 17 7.66 -4.91 -8.92
N ARG A 18 8.41 -3.80 -8.94
CA ARG A 18 9.46 -3.49 -7.97
C ARG A 18 9.21 -2.14 -7.30
N GLY A 19 9.79 -1.97 -6.10
CA GLY A 19 9.87 -0.64 -5.50
C GLY A 19 10.52 0.34 -6.48
N GLY A 20 9.89 1.49 -6.69
CA GLY A 20 10.32 2.53 -7.61
C GLY A 20 9.53 2.57 -8.92
N ASP A 21 8.83 1.49 -9.26
CA ASP A 21 7.93 1.47 -10.40
C ASP A 21 6.70 2.36 -10.13
N ARG A 22 6.09 2.85 -11.20
CA ARG A 22 4.73 3.41 -11.11
C ARG A 22 3.74 2.29 -10.85
N LEU A 23 2.64 2.61 -10.16
CA LEU A 23 1.55 1.66 -10.02
C LEU A 23 1.09 1.21 -11.41
N PRO A 24 1.12 -0.09 -11.72
CA PRO A 24 0.56 -0.58 -12.97
C PRO A 24 -0.95 -0.33 -12.95
N TRP A 25 -1.45 0.35 -13.96
CA TRP A 25 -2.87 0.66 -14.06
C TRP A 25 -3.66 -0.63 -14.28
N VAL A 26 -4.60 -0.91 -13.38
CA VAL A 26 -5.52 -2.04 -13.52
C VAL A 26 -6.95 -1.59 -13.26
N THR A 27 -7.84 -2.05 -14.11
CA THR A 27 -9.28 -1.94 -13.89
C THR A 27 -9.68 -2.95 -12.83
N THR A 28 -10.31 -2.43 -11.78
CA THR A 28 -10.66 -3.14 -10.54
C THR A 28 -12.14 -3.50 -10.44
N ALA A 29 -12.97 -3.02 -11.36
CA ALA A 29 -14.39 -3.37 -11.43
C ALA A 29 -14.71 -4.57 -12.32
N SER A 30 -15.74 -5.30 -11.92
CA SER A 30 -16.38 -6.43 -12.62
C SER A 30 -17.88 -6.21 -12.86
N SER A 31 -18.38 -4.98 -12.73
CA SER A 31 -19.81 -4.64 -12.94
C SER A 31 -19.97 -3.70 -14.13
N ALA A 32 -20.94 -3.99 -14.98
CA ALA A 32 -21.12 -3.40 -16.31
C ALA A 32 -21.33 -1.87 -16.37
N ASP A 33 -21.53 -1.20 -15.23
CA ASP A 33 -21.93 0.20 -15.16
C ASP A 33 -20.94 1.11 -14.39
N GLN A 34 -19.87 0.57 -13.80
CA GLN A 34 -18.84 1.36 -13.11
C GLN A 34 -17.46 0.75 -13.35
N GLU A 35 -16.63 1.42 -14.17
CA GLU A 35 -15.21 1.13 -14.28
C GLU A 35 -14.46 1.81 -13.13
N ASP A 36 -14.25 1.10 -12.02
CA ASP A 36 -13.33 1.53 -10.98
C ASP A 36 -11.92 1.04 -11.30
N ASP A 37 -10.91 1.91 -11.12
CA ASP A 37 -9.49 1.58 -11.30
C ASP A 37 -8.70 1.73 -9.99
N ASN A 38 -7.59 0.99 -9.90
CA ASN A 38 -6.65 1.10 -8.78
C ASN A 38 -5.96 2.48 -8.66
N PHE A 39 -6.16 3.36 -9.63
CA PHE A 39 -5.63 4.72 -9.64
C PHE A 39 -6.53 5.74 -8.93
N ALA A 40 -7.84 5.46 -8.83
CA ALA A 40 -8.79 6.38 -8.22
C ALA A 40 -8.41 6.82 -6.79
N PRO A 41 -7.86 5.95 -5.91
CA PRO A 41 -7.47 6.34 -4.56
C PRO A 41 -6.23 7.25 -4.49
N LEU A 42 -5.36 7.26 -5.52
CA LEU A 42 -4.15 8.09 -5.52
C LEU A 42 -4.44 9.61 -5.51
N ARG A 43 -5.70 10.01 -5.73
CA ARG A 43 -6.13 11.42 -5.62
C ARG A 43 -5.96 12.00 -4.21
N SER A 44 -5.83 11.17 -3.18
CA SER A 44 -5.62 11.61 -1.80
C SER A 44 -4.21 12.17 -1.54
N LEU A 45 -3.25 11.97 -2.46
CA LEU A 45 -1.85 12.42 -2.32
C LEU A 45 -1.24 12.06 -0.94
N ASP A 46 -1.58 10.89 -0.41
CA ASP A 46 -1.09 10.38 0.86
C ASP A 46 -0.47 8.98 0.67
N TRP A 47 0.27 8.52 1.68
CA TRP A 47 0.76 7.15 1.74
C TRP A 47 -0.39 6.19 1.96
N GLN A 48 -0.46 5.15 1.13
CA GLN A 48 -1.54 4.17 1.17
C GLN A 48 -1.00 2.77 0.82
N ALA A 49 -1.56 1.74 1.42
CA ALA A 49 -1.21 0.35 1.14
C ALA A 49 -2.26 -0.27 0.21
N HIS A 50 -1.81 -0.95 -0.84
CA HIS A 50 -2.66 -1.70 -1.76
C HIS A 50 -2.36 -3.18 -1.63
N VAL A 51 -3.42 -3.98 -1.54
CA VAL A 51 -3.35 -5.44 -1.58
C VAL A 51 -4.28 -5.93 -2.68
N TYR A 52 -3.81 -6.88 -3.48
CA TYR A 52 -4.59 -7.50 -4.55
C TYR A 52 -4.89 -8.96 -4.20
N GLY A 53 -6.16 -9.28 -4.01
CA GLY A 53 -6.63 -10.58 -3.51
C GLY A 53 -6.88 -10.55 -2.01
N GLU A 54 -6.25 -11.47 -1.28
CA GLU A 54 -6.50 -11.65 0.15
C GLU A 54 -5.51 -10.83 0.97
N CYS A 55 -6.03 -9.98 1.86
CA CYS A 55 -5.23 -9.24 2.83
C CYS A 55 -5.08 -10.05 4.11
N SER A 56 -3.84 -10.17 4.60
CA SER A 56 -3.60 -10.76 5.92
C SER A 56 -4.10 -9.82 7.01
N ALA A 57 -4.62 -10.37 8.11
CA ALA A 57 -5.05 -9.58 9.27
C ALA A 57 -3.92 -8.70 9.82
N GLY A 58 -2.69 -9.22 9.83
CA GLY A 58 -1.53 -8.47 10.31
C GLY A 58 -1.21 -7.22 9.48
N ILE A 59 -1.44 -7.26 8.16
CA ILE A 59 -1.29 -6.05 7.32
C ILE A 59 -2.36 -5.03 7.64
N ALA A 60 -3.62 -5.47 7.79
CA ALA A 60 -4.71 -4.58 8.17
C ALA A 60 -4.42 -3.90 9.53
N GLU A 61 -3.99 -4.67 10.53
CA GLU A 61 -3.62 -4.14 11.84
C GLU A 61 -2.42 -3.18 11.79
N ALA A 62 -1.37 -3.50 11.02
CA ALA A 62 -0.25 -2.59 10.83
C ALA A 62 -0.66 -1.30 10.14
N CYS A 63 -1.50 -1.36 9.11
CA CYS A 63 -2.04 -0.18 8.45
C CYS A 63 -2.84 0.68 9.43
N THR A 64 -3.72 0.07 10.24
CA THR A 64 -4.48 0.79 11.27
C THR A 64 -3.58 1.45 12.31
N ARG A 65 -2.58 0.72 12.86
CA ARG A 65 -1.63 1.27 13.86
C ARG A 65 -0.82 2.44 13.32
N ARG A 66 -0.50 2.43 12.02
CA ARG A 66 0.26 3.47 11.34
C ARG A 66 -0.62 4.56 10.72
N GLY A 67 -1.95 4.42 10.80
CA GLY A 67 -2.94 5.26 10.10
C GLY A 67 -2.76 5.31 8.59
N LEU A 68 -2.27 4.23 7.99
CA LEU A 68 -2.22 4.05 6.54
C LEU A 68 -3.61 3.67 6.04
N VAL A 69 -4.05 4.29 4.95
CA VAL A 69 -5.23 3.84 4.22
C VAL A 69 -4.90 2.53 3.51
N LEU A 70 -5.66 1.47 3.79
CA LEU A 70 -5.54 0.17 3.15
C LEU A 70 -6.63 -0.01 2.10
N HIS A 71 -6.25 -0.27 0.86
CA HIS A 71 -7.14 -0.66 -0.22
C HIS A 71 -6.92 -2.14 -0.57
N VAL A 72 -7.97 -2.94 -0.45
CA VAL A 72 -7.96 -4.34 -0.85
C VAL A 72 -8.81 -4.47 -2.11
N PHE A 73 -8.17 -4.82 -3.21
CA PHE A 73 -8.83 -5.05 -4.49
C PHE A 73 -9.01 -6.54 -4.73
N PRO A 74 -10.13 -7.00 -5.31
CA PRO A 74 -10.30 -8.39 -5.67
C PRO A 74 -9.24 -8.82 -6.68
N TRP A 75 -8.77 -10.07 -6.58
CA TRP A 75 -7.82 -10.61 -7.53
C TRP A 75 -8.48 -10.82 -8.90
N GLN A 76 -7.89 -10.27 -9.95
CA GLN A 76 -8.39 -10.38 -11.32
C GLN A 76 -7.33 -10.89 -12.30
N PRO A 77 -7.69 -11.55 -13.41
CA PRO A 77 -6.73 -11.94 -14.45
C PRO A 77 -5.90 -10.78 -15.00
N THR A 78 -6.50 -9.58 -15.06
CA THR A 78 -5.83 -8.33 -15.45
C THR A 78 -4.71 -7.95 -14.49
N THR A 79 -4.92 -8.10 -13.18
CA THR A 79 -3.88 -7.86 -12.15
C THR A 79 -2.68 -8.80 -12.29
N ALA A 80 -2.91 -10.06 -12.62
CA ALA A 80 -1.84 -11.03 -12.89
C ALA A 80 -1.02 -10.63 -14.13
N ARG A 81 -1.69 -10.21 -15.21
CA ARG A 81 -1.04 -9.76 -16.45
C ARG A 81 -0.24 -8.47 -16.27
N ALA A 82 -0.72 -7.59 -15.39
CA ALA A 82 0.00 -6.40 -14.97
C ALA A 82 1.27 -6.70 -14.15
N GLY A 83 1.50 -7.97 -13.78
CA GLY A 83 2.70 -8.41 -13.07
C GLY A 83 2.59 -8.30 -11.55
N LEU A 84 1.41 -7.98 -11.02
CA LEU A 84 1.15 -8.01 -9.59
C LEU A 84 1.10 -9.47 -9.09
N LYS A 85 1.44 -9.67 -7.82
CA LYS A 85 1.33 -10.93 -7.09
C LYS A 85 0.10 -10.89 -6.16
N ARG A 86 -0.68 -11.98 -6.17
CA ARG A 86 -1.82 -12.18 -5.27
C ARG A 86 -1.36 -12.23 -3.82
N GLY A 87 -2.05 -11.49 -2.95
CA GLY A 87 -1.77 -11.43 -1.51
C GLY A 87 -0.50 -10.68 -1.13
N ALA A 88 0.16 -10.01 -2.09
CA ALA A 88 1.29 -9.12 -1.79
C ALA A 88 0.79 -7.73 -1.37
N VAL A 89 1.62 -7.02 -0.59
CA VAL A 89 1.37 -5.63 -0.21
C VAL A 89 2.25 -4.68 -1.02
N TYR A 90 1.64 -3.60 -1.51
CA TYR A 90 2.30 -2.53 -2.23
C TYR A 90 2.05 -1.22 -1.49
N LEU A 91 3.09 -0.65 -0.91
CA LEU A 91 3.01 0.68 -0.31
C LEU A 91 3.18 1.72 -1.42
N MET A 92 2.15 2.52 -1.62
CA MET A 92 2.10 3.61 -2.58
C MET A 92 2.52 4.92 -1.92
N ARG A 93 3.34 5.67 -2.64
CA ARG A 93 3.75 7.03 -2.29
C ARG A 93 2.68 8.04 -2.75
N PRO A 94 2.61 9.22 -2.10
CA PRO A 94 1.79 10.35 -2.55
C PRO A 94 1.96 10.72 -4.03
N ASP A 95 3.15 10.51 -4.57
CA ASP A 95 3.52 10.80 -5.96
C ASP A 95 3.15 9.68 -6.96
N GLY A 96 2.47 8.62 -6.51
CA GLY A 96 1.98 7.53 -7.36
C GLY A 96 3.00 6.43 -7.68
N HIS A 97 4.19 6.48 -7.08
CA HIS A 97 5.19 5.40 -7.19
C HIS A 97 5.09 4.41 -6.05
N ILE A 98 5.56 3.19 -6.30
CA ILE A 98 5.64 2.14 -5.30
C ILE A 98 6.87 2.40 -4.41
N GLY A 99 6.63 2.62 -3.12
CA GLY A 99 7.68 2.71 -2.12
C GLY A 99 8.19 1.33 -1.69
N LEU A 100 7.27 0.42 -1.36
CA LEU A 100 7.58 -0.95 -0.95
C LEU A 100 6.72 -1.94 -1.74
N ALA A 101 7.34 -2.96 -2.33
CA ALA A 101 6.64 -4.13 -2.85
C ALA A 101 7.06 -5.37 -2.06
N ASP A 102 6.19 -5.88 -1.20
CA ASP A 102 6.50 -7.03 -0.35
C ASP A 102 5.62 -8.24 -0.70
N PRO A 103 6.22 -9.31 -1.25
CA PRO A 103 5.50 -10.47 -1.77
C PRO A 103 4.94 -11.40 -0.68
N ASP A 104 5.36 -11.21 0.57
CA ASP A 104 4.98 -12.01 1.72
C ASP A 104 3.96 -11.31 2.63
N ALA A 105 3.61 -10.05 2.31
CA ALA A 105 2.68 -9.24 3.10
C ALA A 105 3.04 -9.24 4.59
N SER A 106 4.33 -9.00 4.87
CA SER A 106 4.91 -8.96 6.21
C SER A 106 4.62 -7.61 6.87
N PRO A 107 3.85 -7.61 7.98
CA PRO A 107 3.58 -6.39 8.74
C PRO A 107 4.86 -5.75 9.26
N ALA A 108 5.81 -6.57 9.74
CA ALA A 108 7.09 -6.10 10.25
C ALA A 108 7.91 -5.38 9.18
N ARG A 109 7.90 -5.88 7.94
CA ARG A 109 8.63 -5.24 6.82
C ARG A 109 8.00 -3.90 6.43
N LEU A 110 6.66 -3.83 6.41
CA LEU A 110 5.94 -2.59 6.17
C LEU A 110 6.28 -1.53 7.24
N GLU A 111 6.23 -1.92 8.51
CA GLU A 111 6.52 -1.03 9.63
C GLU A 111 7.98 -0.56 9.64
N GLN A 112 8.92 -1.49 9.47
CA GLN A 112 10.34 -1.17 9.40
C GLN A 112 10.65 -0.21 8.25
N TYR A 113 10.00 -0.38 7.11
CA TYR A 113 10.16 0.52 5.96
C TYR A 113 9.73 1.95 6.30
N LEU A 114 8.59 2.12 6.97
CA LEU A 114 8.08 3.43 7.37
C LEU A 114 9.02 4.08 8.40
N ASP A 115 9.44 3.32 9.41
CA ASP A 115 10.32 3.78 10.49
C ASP A 115 11.67 4.23 9.97
N THR A 116 12.31 3.41 9.12
CA THR A 116 13.63 3.69 8.55
C THR A 116 13.64 4.98 7.73
N ARG A 117 12.49 5.37 7.18
CA ARG A 117 12.36 6.53 6.28
C ARG A 117 11.60 7.69 6.90
N GLY A 118 11.21 7.59 8.18
CA GLY A 118 10.44 8.62 8.88
C GLY A 118 9.12 8.96 8.19
N VAL A 119 8.50 7.98 7.51
CA VAL A 119 7.26 8.20 6.78
C VAL A 119 6.11 8.31 7.77
N LEU A 120 5.43 9.45 7.73
CA LEU A 120 4.24 9.74 8.53
C LEU A 120 3.05 9.93 7.58
N PRO A 121 2.14 8.95 7.49
CA PRO A 121 0.88 9.10 6.75
C PRO A 121 0.07 10.27 7.31
N LEU A 122 -0.60 11.04 6.47
CA LEU A 122 -1.41 12.19 6.92
C LEU A 122 -2.55 11.74 7.84
N ASN A 123 -3.07 10.53 7.61
CA ASN A 123 -4.10 9.93 8.46
C ASN A 123 -3.59 9.29 9.76
N ALA A 124 -2.27 9.24 10.01
CA ALA A 124 -1.70 8.72 11.27
C ALA A 124 -2.20 9.48 12.52
N GLY A 125 -2.47 10.78 12.40
CA GLY A 125 -3.06 11.59 13.47
C GLY A 125 -4.58 11.43 13.66
N ARG A 126 -5.24 10.68 12.77
CA ARG A 126 -6.71 10.44 12.79
C ARG A 126 -7.09 9.00 13.10
N ALA A 127 -6.10 8.10 13.20
CA ALA A 127 -6.28 6.75 13.72
C ALA A 127 -6.56 6.82 15.24
N THR A 128 -7.83 7.08 15.55
CA THR A 128 -8.53 6.90 16.83
C THR A 128 -7.65 6.58 18.04
N SER A 129 -7.49 7.55 18.94
CA SER A 129 -7.39 7.26 20.36
C SER A 129 -8.44 6.21 20.72
N PRO A 130 -8.13 5.14 21.48
CA PRO A 130 -9.17 4.32 22.08
C PRO A 130 -9.99 5.26 22.96
N GLY A 131 -11.24 5.55 22.56
CA GLY A 131 -12.13 6.36 23.36
C GLY A 131 -12.24 5.74 24.76
N PRO A 132 -12.30 6.55 25.84
CA PRO A 132 -12.44 5.99 27.17
C PRO A 132 -13.69 5.12 27.19
N HIS A 133 -13.52 3.85 27.54
CA HIS A 133 -14.60 2.93 27.88
C HIS A 133 -15.48 3.61 28.94
N SER A 134 -16.65 4.10 28.54
CA SER A 134 -17.72 4.43 29.47
C SER A 134 -18.28 3.12 30.01
N LEU A 135 -17.82 2.71 31.19
CA LEU A 135 -18.53 1.75 32.02
C LEU A 135 -19.60 2.53 32.79
N ALA A 136 -20.85 2.12 32.53
CA ALA A 136 -22.06 2.52 33.23
C ALA A 136 -22.08 2.03 34.68
#